data_AF-A0A529SMP1-F1
#
_entry.id   AF-A0A529SMP1-F1
#
_cell.length_a   1.000
_cell.length_b   1.000
_cell.length_c   1.000
_cell.angle_alpha   90.00
_cell.angle_beta   90.00
_cell.angle_gamma   90.00
#
_symmetry.space_group_name_H-M   'P 1'
#
loop_
_entity.id
_entity.type
_entity.pdbx_description
1 polymer ?
#
loop_
_entity_poly.entity_id
_entity_poly.type
_entity_poly.pdbx_seq_one_letter_code
_entity_poly.pdbx_strand_id
1 'polypeptide(L)' 'MTLRDYAIRYGFIVLLVGLIAYFAIAADGFASPQSAVFIFQSVAITGVLALGVTATLVVGGFDLSIGS' A
#
# COMPACT_ATOMS: atom_id res chain seq x y z
N MET A 1 18.18 -0.09 -20.60
CA MET A 1 17.01 -0.52 -19.80
C MET A 1 16.39 -1.69 -20.53
N THR A 2 16.54 -2.89 -19.96
CA THR A 2 15.95 -4.12 -20.50
C THR A 2 14.45 -4.15 -20.19
N LEU A 3 13.69 -5.00 -20.89
CA LEU A 3 12.27 -5.22 -20.61
C LEU A 3 12.02 -5.60 -19.14
N ARG A 4 12.96 -6.34 -18.54
CA ARG A 4 12.92 -6.74 -17.13
C ARG A 4 13.04 -5.55 -16.19
N ASP A 5 13.88 -4.57 -16.52
CA ASP A 5 14.06 -3.36 -15.72
C ASP A 5 12.78 -2.51 -15.71
N TYR A 6 12.09 -2.42 -16.84
CA TYR A 6 10.78 -1.76 -16.92
C TYR A 6 9.71 -2.50 -16.12
N ALA A 7 9.68 -3.84 -16.22
CA ALA A 7 8.72 -4.66 -15.48
C ALA A 7 8.93 -4.53 -13.95
N ILE A 8 10.16 -4.50 -13.46
CA ILE A 8 10.45 -4.32 -12.02
C ILE A 8 10.07 -2.90 -11.57
N ARG A 9 10.38 -1.89 -12.38
CA ARG A 9 10.15 -0.49 -12.01
C ARG A 9 8.67 -0.09 -12.02
N TYR A 10 7.90 -0.56 -12.99
CA TYR A 10 6.51 -0.13 -13.19
C TYR A 10 5.48 -1.23 -12.94
N GLY A 11 5.88 -2.48 -12.77
CA GLY A 11 4.97 -3.61 -12.62
C GLY A 11 3.98 -3.43 -11.49
N PHE A 12 4.43 -2.92 -10.34
CA PHE A 12 3.55 -2.68 -9.19
C PHE A 12 2.49 -1.60 -9.46
N ILE A 13 2.86 -0.53 -10.17
CA ILE A 13 1.93 0.55 -10.55
C ILE A 13 0.90 0.02 -11.56
N VAL A 14 1.36 -0.72 -12.57
CA VAL A 14 0.49 -1.31 -13.58
C VAL A 14 -0.49 -2.29 -12.95
N LEU A 15 -0.03 -3.14 -12.03
CA LEU A 15 -0.88 -4.07 -11.28
C LEU A 15 -1.92 -3.32 -10.44
N LEU A 16 -1.52 -2.27 -9.72
CA LEU A 16 -2.44 -1.47 -8.91
C LEU A 16 -3.55 -0.85 -9.78
N VAL A 17 -3.18 -0.20 -10.89
CA VAL A 17 -4.14 0.42 -11.80
C VAL A 17 -5.06 -0.64 -12.41
N GLY A 18 -4.51 -1.79 -12.82
CA GLY A 18 -5.29 -2.90 -13.35
C GLY A 18 -6.30 -3.44 -12.34
N LEU A 19 -5.90 -3.55 -11.07
CA LEU A 19 -6.76 -4.03 -9.99
C LEU A 19 -7.90 -3.05 -9.70
N ILE A 20 -7.61 -1.75 -9.65
CA ILE A 20 -8.61 -0.70 -9.47
C ILE A 20 -9.62 -0.73 -10.63
N ALA A 21 -9.15 -0.81 -11.87
CA ALA A 21 -10.02 -0.87 -13.05
C ALA A 21 -10.89 -2.13 -13.05
N TYR A 22 -10.31 -3.29 -12.70
CA TYR A 22 -11.05 -4.54 -12.59
C TYR A 22 -12.17 -4.46 -11.56
N PHE A 23 -11.88 -4.04 -10.33
CA PHE A 23 -12.89 -3.96 -9.29
C PHE A 23 -13.92 -2.85 -9.52
N ALA A 24 -13.57 -1.79 -10.23
CA ALA A 24 -14.53 -0.76 -10.64
C ALA A 24 -15.62 -1.32 -11.57
N ILE A 25 -15.33 -2.36 -12.34
CA ILE A 25 -16.30 -3.01 -13.24
C ILE A 25 -16.92 -4.25 -12.59
N ALA A 26 -16.14 -5.03 -11.85
CA ALA A 26 -16.55 -6.32 -11.30
C ALA A 26 -17.38 -6.21 -10.00
N ALA A 27 -17.26 -5.11 -9.26
CA ALA A 27 -17.97 -4.91 -8.00
C ALA A 27 -18.80 -3.63 -8.04
N ASP A 28 -20.13 -3.78 -7.98
CA ASP A 28 -21.07 -2.68 -7.92
C ASP A 28 -20.80 -1.80 -6.69
N GLY A 29 -20.60 -0.51 -6.91
CA GLY A 29 -20.31 0.45 -5.85
C GLY A 29 -18.85 0.51 -5.39
N PHE A 30 -17.91 -0.24 -6.00
CA PHE A 30 -16.48 -0.10 -5.71
C PHE A 30 -15.97 1.32 -6.01
N ALA A 31 -16.42 1.91 -7.12
CA ALA A 31 -16.10 3.29 -7.50
C ALA A 31 -16.89 4.36 -6.71
N SER A 32 -17.62 3.98 -5.65
CA SER A 32 -18.30 4.94 -4.80
C SER A 32 -17.34 5.64 -3.83
N PRO A 33 -17.63 6.90 -3.43
CA PRO A 33 -16.82 7.60 -2.42
C PRO A 33 -16.73 6.85 -1.09
N GLN A 34 -17.78 6.11 -0.72
CA GLN A 34 -17.82 5.34 0.53
C GLN A 34 -16.82 4.19 0.51
N SER A 35 -16.79 3.41 -0.57
CA SER A 35 -15.82 2.32 -0.76
C SER A 35 -14.38 2.86 -0.75
N ALA A 36 -14.14 4.01 -1.38
CA ALA A 36 -12.83 4.66 -1.34
C ALA A 36 -12.41 5.03 0.10
N VAL A 37 -13.31 5.64 0.88
CA VAL A 37 -13.05 5.97 2.29
C VAL A 37 -12.71 4.72 3.10
N PHE A 38 -13.44 3.62 2.93
CA PHE A 38 -13.16 2.37 3.64
C PHE A 38 -11.80 1.77 3.28
N ILE A 39 -11.43 1.79 1.99
CA ILE A 39 -10.12 1.32 1.54
C ILE A 39 -9.02 2.18 2.16
N PHE A 40 -9.10 3.50 2.05
CA PHE A 40 -8.11 4.40 2.63
C PHE A 40 -8.03 4.29 4.16
N GLN A 41 -9.16 4.14 4.84
CA GLN A 41 -9.21 3.96 6.29
C GLN A 41 -8.51 2.67 6.73
N SER A 42 -8.68 1.57 5.99
CA SER A 42 -8.02 0.31 6.31
C SER A 42 -6.49 0.41 6.22
N VAL A 43 -5.96 1.14 5.23
CA VAL A 43 -4.51 1.38 5.05
C VAL A 43 -3.99 2.45 6.01
N ALA A 44 -4.82 3.43 6.39
CA ALA A 44 -4.43 4.50 7.30
C ALA A 44 -3.96 3.98 8.66
N ILE A 45 -4.57 2.90 9.17
CA ILE A 45 -4.16 2.28 10.45
C ILE A 45 -2.71 1.80 10.36
N THR A 46 -2.37 1.05 9.30
CA THR A 46 -1.00 0.59 9.07
C THR A 46 -0.04 1.76 8.86
N GLY A 47 -0.47 2.82 8.18
CA GLY A 47 0.33 4.04 8.01
C GLY A 47 0.66 4.73 9.33
N VAL A 48 -0.35 4.93 10.20
CA VAL A 48 -0.15 5.53 11.53
C VAL A 48 0.76 4.67 12.40
N LEU A 49 0.57 3.34 12.37
CA LEU A 49 1.45 2.40 13.07
C LEU A 49 2.89 2.48 12.56
N ALA A 50 3.09 2.50 11.24
CA ALA A 50 4.42 2.62 10.62
C ALA A 50 5.12 3.93 11.01
N LEU A 51 4.38 5.04 11.11
CA LEU A 51 4.90 6.31 11.61
C LEU A 51 5.38 6.20 13.07
N GLY A 52 4.59 5.56 13.93
CA GLY A 52 4.96 5.29 15.33
C GLY A 52 6.22 4.43 15.44
N VAL A 53 6.30 3.35 14.66
CA VAL A 53 7.48 2.47 14.58
C VAL A 53 8.70 3.22 14.06
N THR A 54 8.54 4.09 13.06
CA THR A 54 9.65 4.91 12.54
C THR A 54 10.21 5.84 13.61
N ALA A 55 9.33 6.47 14.40
CA ALA A 55 9.75 7.36 15.49
C ALA A 55 10.55 6.62 16.58
N THR A 56 10.13 5.41 16.97
CA THR A 56 10.84 4.62 17.98
C THR A 56 12.14 4.03 17.45
N LEU A 57 12.21 3.69 16.15
CA LEU A 57 13.42 3.27 15.46
C LEU A 57 14.50 4.36 15.45
N VAL A 58 14.13 5.61 15.14
CA VAL A 58 15.07 6.73 15.05
C VAL A 58 15.75 7.02 16.41
N VAL A 59 15.04 6.82 17.52
CA VAL A 59 15.57 7.01 18.88
C VAL A 59 16.31 5.77 19.40
N GLY A 60 16.33 4.67 18.64
CA GLY A 60 16.97 3.41 19.04
C GLY A 60 16.19 2.59 20.06
N GLY A 61 14.91 2.90 20.27
CA GLY A 61 14.04 2.22 21.23
C GLY A 61 13.33 0.97 20.69
N PHE A 62 13.27 0.80 19.36
CA PHE A 62 12.64 -0.35 18.72
C PHE A 62 13.67 -1.10 17.88
N ASP A 63 14.37 -2.04 18.51
CA ASP A 63 15.35 -2.87 17.82
C ASP A 63 14.63 -3.98 17.02
N LEU A 64 14.58 -3.81 15.69
CA LEU A 64 13.99 -4.78 14.76
C LEU A 64 14.81 -6.07 14.63
N SER A 65 16.06 -6.12 15.12
CA SER A 65 16.93 -7.29 15.00
C SER A 65 16.61 -8.42 15.98
N ILE A 66 15.83 -8.14 17.03
CA ILE A 66 15.39 -9.15 18.01
C ILE A 66 14.13 -9.89 17.51
N GLY A 67 13.42 -9.34 16.53
CA GLY A 67 12.17 -9.90 15.97
C GLY A 67 12.29 -10.52 14.57
N SER A 68 13.51 -10.63 14.02
CA SER A 68 13.82 -11.28 12.74
C SER A 68 14.43 -12.66 12.92
#